data_AF-I4C743-F1
#
_entry.id   AF-I4C743-F1
#
_cell.length_a   1.000
_cell.length_b   1.000
_cell.length_c   1.000
_cell.angle_alpha   90.00
_cell.angle_beta   90.00
_cell.angle_gamma   90.00
#
_symmetry.space_group_name_H-M   'P 1'
#
loop_
_entity.id
_entity.type
_entity.pdbx_description
1 polymer ?
#
loop_
_entity_poly.entity_id
_entity_poly.type
_entity_poly.pdbx_seq_one_letter_code
_entity_poly.pdbx_strand_id
1 'polypeptide(L)'
;MVNHIQAGTLIRTLLSRADTLDPRDLTLFYGWVYSSYLALEPFPNEHKKFCRRCLDSFDSPNRKLKVGCVLLQSALWKSEHNIPIKQNVSEDYRKLLQRSMQYSYSETAESNLE
;
A
#
# COMPACT_ATOMS: atom_id res chain seq x y z
N MET A 1 -17.20 -5.28 -2.20
CA MET A 1 -16.97 -5.07 -0.75
C MET A 1 -15.51 -5.40 -0.50
N VAL A 2 -14.73 -4.51 0.12
CA VAL A 2 -13.31 -4.77 0.41
C VAL A 2 -13.22 -5.71 1.60
N ASN A 3 -12.45 -6.79 1.50
CA ASN A 3 -12.18 -7.70 2.61
C ASN A 3 -10.73 -7.57 3.11
N HIS A 4 -10.46 -8.10 4.30
CA HIS A 4 -9.14 -8.00 4.94
C HIS A 4 -8.03 -8.62 4.10
N ILE A 5 -8.27 -9.77 3.48
CA ILE A 5 -7.30 -10.53 2.69
C ILE A 5 -6.80 -9.69 1.50
N GLN A 6 -7.72 -9.08 0.76
CA GLN A 6 -7.42 -8.22 -0.38
C GLN A 6 -6.60 -6.99 0.03
N ALA A 7 -7.02 -6.32 1.10
CA ALA A 7 -6.30 -5.17 1.63
C ALA A 7 -4.88 -5.54 2.11
N GLY A 8 -4.74 -6.68 2.81
CA GLY A 8 -3.46 -7.18 3.29
C GLY A 8 -2.51 -7.54 2.14
N THR A 9 -3.01 -8.19 1.09
CA THR A 9 -2.24 -8.54 -0.11
C THR A 9 -1.69 -7.30 -0.83
N LEU A 10 -2.53 -6.29 -1.01
CA LEU A 10 -2.12 -5.01 -1.59
C LEU A 10 -1.01 -4.34 -0.75
N ILE A 11 -1.17 -4.32 0.57
CA ILE A 11 -0.18 -3.72 1.48
C ILE A 11 1.16 -4.48 1.43
N ARG A 12 1.15 -5.82 1.45
CA ARG A 12 2.37 -6.63 1.34
C ARG A 12 3.12 -6.35 0.04
N THR A 13 2.40 -6.22 -1.08
CA THR A 13 2.98 -5.88 -2.38
C THR A 13 3.70 -4.53 -2.32
N LEU A 14 3.10 -3.52 -1.67
CA LEU A 14 3.71 -2.20 -1.54
C LEU A 14 4.92 -2.20 -0.60
N LEU A 15 4.90 -2.99 0.47
CA LEU A 15 6.04 -3.16 1.37
C LEU A 15 7.23 -3.82 0.66
N SER A 16 6.99 -4.90 -0.08
CA SER A 16 8.05 -5.55 -0.88
C SER A 16 8.68 -4.59 -1.89
N ARG A 17 7.88 -3.75 -2.55
CA ARG A 17 8.40 -2.72 -3.47
C ARG A 17 9.19 -1.63 -2.76
N ALA A 18 8.90 -1.35 -1.50
CA ALA A 18 9.62 -0.35 -0.71
C ALA A 18 11.06 -0.79 -0.41
N ASP A 19 11.29 -2.09 -0.23
CA ASP A 19 12.61 -2.65 0.10
C ASP A 19 13.63 -2.45 -1.04
N THR A 20 13.15 -2.37 -2.29
CA THR A 20 13.98 -2.17 -3.49
C THR A 20 13.90 -0.75 -4.04
N LEU A 21 13.16 0.15 -3.40
CA LEU A 21 12.89 1.50 -3.91
C LEU A 21 14.10 2.41 -3.65
N ASP A 22 14.66 3.03 -4.71
CA ASP A 22 15.62 4.12 -4.56
C ASP A 22 14.86 5.45 -4.36
N PRO A 23 14.97 6.11 -3.19
CA PRO A 23 14.27 7.38 -2.92
C PRO A 23 14.76 8.56 -3.76
N ARG A 24 15.85 8.39 -4.52
CA ARG A 24 16.36 9.38 -5.49
C ARG A 24 15.63 9.30 -6.83
N ASP A 25 15.03 8.15 -7.16
CA ASP A 25 14.08 8.07 -8.27
C ASP A 25 12.74 8.66 -7.81
N LEU A 26 12.60 9.98 -7.98
CA LEU A 26 11.44 10.72 -7.50
C LEU A 26 10.14 10.25 -8.16
N THR A 27 10.17 9.80 -9.41
CA THR A 27 8.98 9.32 -10.12
C THR A 27 8.47 8.04 -9.48
N LEU A 28 9.34 7.04 -9.31
CA LEU A 28 8.97 5.79 -8.66
C LEU A 28 8.59 6.02 -7.19
N PHE A 29 9.34 6.87 -6.50
CA PHE A 29 9.08 7.21 -5.11
C PHE A 29 7.69 7.82 -4.92
N TYR A 30 7.34 8.87 -5.68
CA TYR A 30 6.02 9.49 -5.54
C TYR A 30 4.88 8.60 -6.04
N GLY A 31 5.14 7.74 -7.04
CA GLY A 31 4.21 6.68 -7.44
C GLY A 31 3.93 5.70 -6.30
N TRP A 32 4.96 5.28 -5.56
CA TRP A 32 4.82 4.44 -4.37
C TRP A 32 4.09 5.17 -3.24
N VAL A 33 4.41 6.44 -2.98
CA VAL A 33 3.74 7.26 -1.96
C VAL A 33 2.25 7.37 -2.24
N TYR A 34 1.86 7.67 -3.48
CA TYR A 34 0.46 7.79 -3.85
C TYR A 34 -0.29 6.45 -3.78
N SER A 35 0.34 5.37 -4.25
CA SER A 35 -0.24 4.02 -4.17
C SER A 35 -0.44 3.59 -2.71
N SER A 36 0.52 3.91 -1.84
CA SER A 36 0.46 3.64 -0.40
C SER A 36 -0.63 4.44 0.30
N TYR A 37 -0.78 5.71 -0.07
CA TYR A 37 -1.89 6.54 0.40
C TYR A 37 -3.23 5.89 0.05
N LEU A 38 -3.46 5.54 -1.22
CA LEU A 38 -4.70 4.87 -1.62
C LEU A 38 -4.90 3.55 -0.87
N ALA A 39 -3.88 2.69 -0.81
CA ALA A 39 -3.96 1.38 -0.15
C ALA A 39 -4.37 1.46 1.35
N LEU A 40 -4.12 2.60 2.00
CA LEU A 40 -4.49 2.85 3.38
C LEU A 40 -5.92 3.35 3.57
N GLU A 41 -6.68 3.67 2.51
CA GLU A 41 -8.05 4.20 2.61
C GLU A 41 -8.99 3.34 3.51
N PRO A 42 -8.94 1.99 3.49
CA PRO A 42 -9.72 1.15 4.40
C PRO A 42 -9.36 1.33 5.89
N PHE A 43 -8.23 1.95 6.20
CA PHE A 43 -7.64 2.12 7.53
C PHE A 43 -7.56 3.62 7.89
N PRO A 44 -8.65 4.26 8.36
CA PRO A 44 -8.74 5.72 8.44
C PRO A 44 -7.66 6.39 9.29
N ASN A 45 -7.24 5.73 10.37
CA ASN A 45 -6.22 6.26 11.28
C ASN A 45 -4.84 6.29 10.61
N GLU A 46 -4.46 5.20 9.95
CA GLU A 46 -3.22 5.07 9.19
C GLU A 46 -3.24 6.01 7.98
N HIS A 47 -4.35 6.06 7.25
CA HIS A 47 -4.54 6.95 6.10
C HIS A 47 -4.32 8.42 6.46
N LYS A 48 -4.97 8.88 7.54
CA LYS A 48 -4.82 10.26 8.04
C LYS A 48 -3.40 10.56 8.49
N LYS A 49 -2.75 9.62 9.19
CA LYS A 49 -1.35 9.77 9.60
C LYS A 49 -0.41 9.81 8.38
N PHE A 50 -0.67 8.97 7.38
CA PHE A 50 0.14 8.90 6.16
C PHE A 50 0.06 10.20 5.38
N CYS A 51 -1.15 10.73 5.17
CA CYS A 51 -1.36 12.02 4.52
C CYS A 51 -0.50 13.12 5.16
N ARG A 52 -0.61 13.29 6.48
CA ARG A 52 0.17 14.29 7.23
C ARG A 52 1.68 14.11 7.14
N ARG A 53 2.16 12.86 7.10
CA ARG A 53 3.60 12.56 7.20
C ARG A 53 4.29 12.42 5.85
N CYS A 54 3.57 12.05 4.80
CA CYS A 54 4.14 11.74 3.50
C CYS A 54 3.68 12.71 2.40
N LEU A 55 2.46 13.26 2.49
CA LEU A 55 1.94 14.21 1.50
C LEU A 55 2.16 15.66 1.97
N ASP A 56 1.73 15.98 3.17
CA ASP A 56 1.71 17.37 3.67
C ASP A 56 3.04 17.85 4.27
N SER A 57 3.97 16.92 4.53
CA SER A 57 5.25 17.26 5.16
C SER A 57 6.33 17.64 4.14
N PHE A 58 7.26 18.50 4.58
CA PHE A 58 8.52 18.78 3.88
C PHE A 58 9.65 17.80 4.28
N ASP A 59 9.30 16.64 4.84
CA ASP A 59 10.28 15.61 5.19
C ASP A 59 11.01 15.09 3.94
N SER A 60 12.27 14.68 4.10
CA SER A 60 13.05 14.09 3.00
C SER A 60 12.43 12.78 2.49
N PRO A 61 12.66 12.40 1.21
CA PRO A 61 12.15 11.14 0.65
C PRO A 61 12.46 9.91 1.51
N ASN A 62 13.69 9.81 2.04
CA ASN A 62 14.09 8.73 2.96
C ASN A 62 13.22 8.67 4.22
N ARG A 63 12.92 9.83 4.82
CA ARG A 63 12.09 9.89 6.03
C ARG A 63 10.64 9.55 5.73
N LYS A 64 10.12 10.03 4.60
CA LYS A 64 8.77 9.69 4.12
C LYS A 64 8.65 8.19 3.83
N LEU A 65 9.63 7.58 3.17
CA LEU A 65 9.67 6.13 2.92
C LEU A 65 9.61 5.35 4.24
N LYS A 66 10.50 5.67 5.18
CA LYS A 66 10.55 5.01 6.49
C LYS A 66 9.21 5.11 7.23
N VAL A 67 8.61 6.30 7.30
CA VAL A 67 7.31 6.48 7.98
C VAL A 67 6.19 5.77 7.23
N GLY A 68 6.21 5.82 5.90
CA GLY A 68 5.23 5.14 5.06
C GLY A 68 5.23 3.63 5.30
N CYS A 69 6.40 3.00 5.34
CA CYS A 69 6.53 1.57 5.65
C CYS A 69 5.95 1.22 7.04
N VAL A 70 6.23 2.02 8.06
CA VAL A 70 5.70 1.80 9.42
C VAL A 70 4.16 1.85 9.43
N LEU A 71 3.55 2.80 8.72
CA LEU A 71 2.09 2.93 8.66
C LEU A 71 1.44 1.80 7.84
N LEU A 72 2.09 1.36 6.76
CA LEU A 72 1.68 0.18 6.00
C LEU A 72 1.76 -1.09 6.86
N GLN A 73 2.83 -1.29 7.62
CA GLN A 73 2.95 -2.42 8.55
C GLN A 73 1.86 -2.41 9.63
N SER A 74 1.53 -1.24 10.17
CA SER A 74 0.41 -1.07 11.12
C SER A 74 -0.93 -1.48 10.50
N ALA A 75 -1.20 -1.08 9.26
CA ALA A 75 -2.41 -1.46 8.54
C ALA A 75 -2.44 -2.96 8.20
N LEU A 76 -1.29 -3.54 7.82
CA LEU A 76 -1.16 -4.97 7.56
C LEU A 76 -1.51 -5.79 8.81
N TRP A 77 -0.93 -5.43 9.96
CA TRP A 77 -1.24 -6.08 11.23
C TRP A 77 -2.75 -6.05 11.53
N LYS A 78 -3.41 -4.91 11.31
CA LYS A 78 -4.87 -4.79 11.49
C LYS A 78 -5.67 -5.68 10.54
N SER A 79 -5.24 -5.79 9.28
CA SER A 79 -5.83 -6.69 8.30
C SER A 79 -5.74 -8.14 8.77
N GLU A 80 -4.56 -8.59 9.21
CA GLU A 80 -4.31 -9.96 9.65
C GLU A 80 -5.09 -10.35 10.92
N HIS A 81 -5.39 -9.36 11.77
CA HIS A 81 -6.16 -9.54 13.00
C HIS A 81 -7.66 -9.24 12.82
N ASN A 82 -8.14 -9.08 11.57
CA ASN A 82 -9.54 -8.78 11.25
C ASN A 82 -10.11 -7.58 12.02
N ILE A 83 -9.27 -6.58 12.30
CA ILE A 83 -9.71 -5.34 12.93
C ILE A 83 -10.61 -4.60 11.94
N PRO A 84 -11.81 -4.13 12.32
CA PRO A 84 -12.78 -3.53 11.40
C PRO A 84 -12.18 -2.45 10.48
N ILE A 85 -12.46 -2.56 9.18
CA ILE A 85 -12.00 -1.63 8.14
C ILE A 85 -13.18 -0.95 7.45
N LYS A 86 -12.92 0.24 6.88
CA LYS A 86 -13.88 0.94 6.03
C LYS A 86 -14.10 0.15 4.75
N GLN A 87 -15.35 -0.23 4.48
CA GLN A 87 -15.70 -0.98 3.26
C GLN A 87 -16.06 -0.09 2.08
N ASN A 88 -16.55 1.13 2.35
CA ASN A 88 -16.83 2.12 1.31
C ASN A 88 -15.54 2.86 0.96
N VAL A 89 -14.93 2.47 -0.15
CA VAL A 89 -13.66 3.01 -0.64
C VAL A 89 -13.84 3.72 -1.98
N SER A 90 -12.91 4.62 -2.30
CA SER A 90 -12.86 5.33 -3.56
C SER A 90 -12.71 4.40 -4.76
N GLU A 91 -13.04 4.92 -5.95
CA GLU A 91 -12.84 4.21 -7.20
C GLU A 91 -11.36 3.98 -7.50
N ASP A 92 -10.49 4.90 -7.11
CA ASP A 92 -9.04 4.78 -7.31
C ASP A 92 -8.45 3.65 -6.47
N TYR A 93 -8.93 3.45 -5.23
CA TYR A 93 -8.58 2.27 -4.44
C TYR A 93 -8.99 0.98 -5.16
N ARG A 94 -10.20 0.91 -5.72
CA ARG A 94 -10.69 -0.30 -6.40
C ARG A 94 -9.85 -0.63 -7.62
N LYS A 95 -9.50 0.38 -8.42
CA LYS A 95 -8.59 0.22 -9.57
C LYS A 95 -7.21 -0.25 -9.15
N LEU A 96 -6.66 0.31 -8.07
CA LEU A 96 -5.38 -0.11 -7.52
C LEU A 96 -5.41 -1.57 -7.06
N LEU A 97 -6.46 -1.96 -6.34
CA LEU A 97 -6.66 -3.33 -5.87
C LEU A 97 -6.82 -4.31 -7.05
N GLN A 98 -7.59 -3.96 -8.07
CA GLN A 98 -7.75 -4.80 -9.25
C GLN A 98 -6.41 -5.05 -9.95
N ARG A 99 -5.60 -4.00 -10.13
CA ARG A 99 -4.27 -4.10 -10.71
C ARG A 99 -3.36 -5.00 -9.87
N SER A 100 -3.32 -4.82 -8.55
CA SER A 100 -2.45 -5.66 -7.70
C SER A 100 -2.80 -7.13 -7.78
N MET A 101 -4.09 -7.47 -7.86
CA MET A 101 -4.53 -8.86 -7.98
C MET A 101 -4.15 -9.47 -9.33
N GLN A 102 -4.20 -8.71 -10.44
CA GLN A 102 -3.78 -9.20 -11.75
C GLN A 102 -2.31 -9.64 -11.78
N TYR A 103 -1.41 -8.90 -11.12
CA TYR A 103 0.01 -9.27 -11.05
C TYR A 103 0.25 -10.55 -10.24
N SER A 104 -0.48 -10.76 -9.14
CA SER A 104 -0.34 -11.98 -8.33
C SER A 104 -0.78 -13.26 -9.05
N TYR A 105 -1.72 -13.17 -10.00
CA TYR A 105 -2.14 -14.32 -10.81
C TYR A 105 -1.16 -14.65 -11.95
N SER A 106 -0.44 -13.65 -12.49
CA SER A 106 0.54 -13.89 -13.55
C SER A 106 1.79 -14.59 -13.03
N GLU A 107 2.30 -14.21 -11.85
CA GLU A 107 3.48 -14.85 -11.24
C GLU A 107 3.23 -16.33 -10.87
N THR A 108 1.99 -16.69 -10.51
CA THR A 108 1.61 -18.08 -10.21
C THR A 108 1.37 -18.91 -11.47
N ALA A 109 1.01 -18.30 -12.60
CA ALA A 109 0.87 -19.02 -13.86
C ALA A 109 2.23 -19.36 -14.49
N GLU A 110 3.23 -18.49 -14.34
CA GLU A 110 4.59 -18.71 -14.87
C GLU A 110 5.36 -19.75 -14.05
N SER A 111 5.20 -19.77 -12.72
CA SER A 111 5.84 -20.77 -11.85
C SER A 111 5.29 -22.20 -11.98
N ASN A 112 4.17 -22.42 -12.67
CA ASN A 112 3.58 -23.75 -12.91
C ASN A 112 3.89 -24.30 -14.32
N LEU A 113 4.73 -23.60 -15.08
CA LEU A 113 5.17 -23.98 -16.42
C LEU A 113 6.67 -24.36 -16.49
N GLU A 114 7.36 -24.39 -15.33
CA GLU A 114 8.74 -24.90 -15.18
C GLU A 114 8.77 -26.30 -14.54
#